data_AF-W1XTS6-F1
#
_entry.id   AF-W1XTS6-F1
#
_cell.length_a   1.000
_cell.length_b   1.000
_cell.length_c   1.000
_cell.angle_alpha   90.00
_cell.angle_beta   90.00
_cell.angle_gamma   90.00
#
_symmetry.space_group_name_H-M   'P 1'
#
loop_
_entity.id
_entity.type
_entity.pdbx_description
1 polymer ?
#
loop_
_entity_poly.entity_id
_entity_poly.type
_entity_poly.pdbx_seq_one_letter_code
_entity_poly.pdbx_strand_id
1 'polypeptide(L)' 'LADPVGQVIDGSVLDSGLRLERRRVPLGVIGVIYEARPNVTVDVASLCLKTGNAVILRGGKETCRTNAATVAVIQDAL' A
#
# COMPACT_ATOMS: atom_id res chain seq x y z
N LEU A 1 -1.81 4.31 13.88
CA LEU A 1 -2.86 4.94 13.05
C LEU A 1 -4.01 3.95 12.87
N ALA A 2 -5.25 4.43 12.75
CA ALA A 2 -6.41 3.58 12.47
C ALA A 2 -6.25 2.82 11.13
N ASP A 3 -6.92 1.67 10.99
CA ASP A 3 -6.90 0.90 9.75
C ASP A 3 -7.65 1.61 8.62
N PRO A 4 -6.99 1.97 7.50
CA PRO A 4 -7.65 2.68 6.41
C PRO A 4 -8.54 1.79 5.53
N VAL A 5 -8.45 0.46 5.64
CA VAL A 5 -9.16 -0.50 4.78
C VAL A 5 -10.38 -1.06 5.50
N GLY A 6 -11.45 -1.35 4.76
CA GLY A 6 -12.66 -2.01 5.26
C GLY A 6 -13.69 -1.09 5.90
N GLN A 7 -13.37 0.19 6.10
CA GLN A 7 -14.31 1.16 6.67
C GLN A 7 -15.48 1.46 5.72
N VAL A 8 -16.71 1.34 6.21
CA VAL A 8 -17.92 1.84 5.55
C VAL A 8 -17.93 3.35 5.67
N ILE A 9 -17.95 4.06 4.56
CA ILE A 9 -17.94 5.54 4.53
C ILE A 9 -19.30 6.13 4.22
N ASP A 10 -20.21 5.33 3.66
CA ASP A 10 -21.58 5.72 3.36
C ASP A 10 -22.43 4.47 3.14
N GLY A 11 -23.73 4.57 3.33
CA GLY A 11 -24.65 3.48 3.07
C GLY A 11 -26.08 3.80 3.48
N SER A 12 -27.03 3.10 2.84
CA SER A 12 -28.46 3.22 3.12
C SER A 12 -29.18 1.94 2.73
N VAL A 13 -30.41 1.78 3.25
CA VAL A 13 -31.35 0.77 2.79
C VAL A 13 -32.29 1.46 1.80
N LEU A 14 -32.38 0.93 0.58
CA LEU A 14 -33.29 1.43 -0.44
C LEU A 14 -34.73 0.98 -0.16
N ASP A 15 -35.71 1.66 -0.75
CA ASP A 15 -37.13 1.30 -0.62
C ASP A 15 -37.45 -0.12 -1.13
N SER A 16 -36.59 -0.67 -1.99
CA SER A 16 -36.64 -2.06 -2.46
C SER A 16 -36.15 -3.09 -1.42
N GLY A 17 -35.63 -2.65 -0.28
CA GLY A 17 -35.01 -3.50 0.75
C GLY A 17 -33.53 -3.83 0.51
N LEU A 18 -32.94 -3.35 -0.59
CA LEU A 18 -31.51 -3.55 -0.87
C LEU A 18 -30.64 -2.69 0.04
N ARG A 19 -29.58 -3.29 0.58
CA ARG A 19 -28.58 -2.60 1.40
C ARG A 19 -27.42 -2.13 0.51
N LEU A 20 -27.27 -0.81 0.39
CA LEU A 20 -26.17 -0.19 -0.32
C LEU A 20 -25.10 0.26 0.69
N GLU A 21 -23.84 -0.09 0.45
CA GLU A 21 -22.72 0.37 1.26
C GLU A 21 -21.54 0.73 0.37
N ARG A 22 -20.87 1.82 0.73
CA ARG A 22 -19.60 2.22 0.14
C ARG A 22 -18.51 1.96 1.16
N ARG A 23 -17.55 1.11 0.79
CA ARG A 23 -16.45 0.67 1.65
C ARG A 23 -15.09 1.06 1.07
N ARG A 24 -14.13 1.39 1.93
CA ARG A 24 -12.73 1.56 1.53
C ARG A 24 -12.10 0.20 1.26
N VAL A 25 -11.48 0.06 0.08
CA VAL A 25 -10.76 -1.15 -0.35
C VAL A 25 -9.37 -0.76 -0.84
N PRO A 26 -8.39 -1.68 -0.83
CA PRO A 26 -7.09 -1.41 -1.44
C PRO A 26 -7.24 -1.13 -2.94
N LEU A 27 -6.30 -0.37 -3.50
CA LEU A 27 -6.22 -0.15 -4.94
C LEU A 27 -5.80 -1.42 -5.69
N GLY A 28 -5.00 -2.26 -5.04
CA GLY A 28 -4.47 -3.50 -5.60
C GLY A 28 -2.95 -3.45 -5.66
N VAL A 29 -2.40 -2.93 -6.76
CA VAL A 29 -0.95 -2.86 -6.99
C VAL A 29 -0.51 -1.42 -7.25
N ILE A 30 0.55 -0.98 -6.56
CA ILE A 30 1.11 0.35 -6.70
C ILE A 30 2.52 0.25 -7.30
N GLY A 31 2.75 0.88 -8.45
CA GLY A 31 4.08 1.05 -9.05
C GLY A 31 4.70 2.36 -8.60
N VAL A 32 5.89 2.32 -8.00
CA VAL A 32 6.58 3.51 -7.49
C VAL A 32 7.96 3.63 -8.11
N ILE A 33 8.21 4.78 -8.74
CA ILE A 33 9.50 5.16 -9.32
C ILE A 33 10.06 6.31 -8.46
N TYR A 34 11.29 6.17 -7.98
CA TYR A 34 11.92 7.17 -7.12
C TYR A 34 13.42 7.30 -7.40
N GLU A 35 13.96 8.47 -7.08
CA GLU A 35 15.38 8.80 -7.23
C GLU A 35 16.26 8.10 -6.17
N ALA A 36 17.54 8.47 -6.07
CA ALA A 36 18.52 7.86 -5.16
C ALA A 36 18.28 8.15 -3.66
N ARG A 37 17.09 7.80 -3.16
CA ARG A 37 16.62 7.97 -1.78
C ARG A 37 16.22 6.61 -1.21
N PRO A 38 17.15 5.87 -0.58
CA PRO A 38 16.90 4.49 -0.18
C PRO A 38 15.84 4.35 0.93
N ASN A 39 15.64 5.41 1.73
CA ASN A 39 14.57 5.47 2.74
C ASN A 39 13.17 5.34 2.14
N VAL A 40 12.97 5.81 0.89
CA VAL A 40 11.67 5.75 0.19
C VAL A 40 11.22 4.29 0.02
N THR A 41 12.15 3.34 -0.13
CA THR A 41 11.86 1.90 -0.17
C THR A 41 11.04 1.45 1.03
N VAL A 42 11.46 1.84 2.25
CA VAL A 42 10.80 1.45 3.50
C VAL A 42 9.49 2.20 3.67
N ASP A 43 9.51 3.51 3.43
CA ASP A 43 8.34 4.37 3.60
C ASP A 43 7.18 3.87 2.73
N VAL A 44 7.45 3.61 1.45
CA VAL A 44 6.44 3.15 0.50
C VAL A 44 5.99 1.72 0.83
N ALA A 45 6.91 0.80 1.14
CA ALA A 45 6.56 -0.56 1.50
C ALA A 45 5.66 -0.62 2.74
N SER A 46 5.99 0.16 3.77
CA SER A 46 5.19 0.22 5.01
C SER A 46 3.78 0.77 4.78
N LEU A 47 3.64 1.80 3.95
CA LEU A 47 2.33 2.37 3.60
C LEU A 47 1.50 1.40 2.75
N CYS A 48 2.12 0.74 1.76
CA CYS A 48 1.43 -0.25 0.92
C CYS A 48 0.96 -1.43 1.76
N LEU A 49 1.81 -1.94 2.65
CA LEU A 49 1.44 -2.99 3.61
C LEU A 49 0.29 -2.56 4.50
N LYS A 50 0.35 -1.35 5.08
CA LYS A 50 -0.71 -0.83 5.95
C LYS A 50 -2.04 -0.63 5.23
N THR A 51 -2.01 -0.37 3.93
CA THR A 51 -3.19 -0.11 3.08
C THR A 51 -3.63 -1.33 2.28
N GLY A 52 -3.03 -2.50 2.51
CA GLY A 52 -3.39 -3.75 1.83
C GLY A 52 -3.06 -3.77 0.34
N ASN A 53 -2.09 -2.95 -0.10
CA ASN A 53 -1.64 -2.90 -1.50
C ASN A 53 -0.34 -3.70 -1.68
N ALA A 54 -0.22 -4.39 -2.81
CA ALA A 54 1.07 -4.85 -3.30
C ALA A 54 1.85 -3.67 -3.89
N VAL A 55 3.18 -3.76 -3.88
CA VAL A 55 4.05 -2.69 -4.38
C VAL A 55 5.13 -3.21 -5.33
N ILE A 56 5.38 -2.46 -6.39
CA ILE A 56 6.53 -2.63 -7.29
C ILE A 56 7.41 -1.39 -7.15
N LEU A 57 8.64 -1.58 -6.71
CA LEU A 57 9.59 -0.50 -6.42
C LEU A 57 10.66 -0.40 -7.52
N ARG A 58 10.81 0.77 -8.14
CA ARG A 58 11.86 1.07 -9.11
C ARG A 58 12.69 2.27 -8.64
N GLY A 59 13.77 1.99 -7.92
CA GLY A 59 14.72 3.00 -7.43
C GLY A 59 15.85 3.31 -8.42
N GLY A 60 16.59 4.39 -8.14
CA GLY A 60 17.80 4.77 -8.88
C GLY A 60 18.94 3.74 -8.77
N LYS A 61 19.78 3.66 -9.80
CA LYS A 61 20.89 2.70 -9.90
C LYS A 61 21.92 2.90 -8.77
N GLU A 62 22.11 4.14 -8.37
CA GLU A 62 23.05 4.61 -7.35
C GLU A 62 22.80 3.96 -5.98
N THR A 63 21.55 3.58 -5.71
CA THR A 63 21.11 3.00 -4.42
C THR A 63 20.70 1.54 -4.54
N CYS A 64 20.97 0.89 -5.67
CA CYS A 64 20.49 -0.47 -5.96
C CYS A 64 20.85 -1.50 -4.89
N ARG A 65 22.10 -1.51 -4.38
CA ARG A 65 22.52 -2.44 -3.33
C ARG A 65 21.79 -2.20 -2.01
N THR A 66 21.63 -0.93 -1.63
CA THR A 66 20.90 -0.56 -0.41
C THR A 66 19.43 -0.93 -0.52
N ASN A 67 18.78 -0.60 -1.64
CA ASN A 67 17.38 -0.94 -1.87
C ASN A 67 17.16 -2.46 -1.85
N ALA A 68 18.05 -3.24 -2.48
CA ALA A 68 17.97 -4.70 -2.47
C ALA A 68 18.10 -5.28 -1.05
N ALA A 69 19.07 -4.81 -0.25
CA ALA A 69 19.22 -5.24 1.14
C ALA A 69 18.00 -4.88 1.99
N THR A 70 17.48 -3.67 1.85
CA THR A 70 16.27 -3.22 2.53
C THR A 70 15.06 -4.05 2.15
N VAL A 71 14.86 -4.35 0.86
CA VAL A 71 13.75 -5.20 0.39
C VAL A 71 13.86 -6.61 0.96
N ALA A 72 15.06 -7.19 1.03
CA ALA A 72 15.26 -8.51 1.63
C ALA A 72 14.81 -8.54 3.10
N VAL A 73 15.25 -7.57 3.91
CA VAL A 73 14.82 -7.47 5.32
C VAL A 73 13.32 -7.27 5.46
N ILE A 74 12.71 -6.45 4.59
CA ILE A 74 11.26 -6.27 4.58
C ILE A 74 10.57 -7.60 4.28
N GLN A 75 11.02 -8.35 3.27
CA GLN A 75 10.45 -9.64 2.88
C GLN A 75 10.58 -10.69 3.99
N ASP A 76 11.71 -10.71 4.70
CA ASP A 76 11.92 -11.61 5.84
C ASP A 76 10.99 -11.30 7.03
N ALA A 77 10.46 -10.07 7.11
CA ALA A 77 9.60 -9.60 8.19
C ALA A 77 8.09 -9.67 7.89
N LEU A 78 7.70 -10.00 6.65
CA LEU A 78 6.30 -10.18 6.22
C LEU A 78 5.77 -11.55 6.62
#